data_AF-A0A482WDX1-F1
#
_entry.id   AF-A0A482WDX1-F1
#
_cell.length_a   1.000
_cell.length_b   1.000
_cell.length_c   1.000
_cell.angle_alpha   90.00
_cell.angle_beta   90.00
_cell.angle_gamma   90.00
#
_symmetry.space_group_name_H-M   'P 1'
#
loop_
_entity.id
_entity.type
_entity.pdbx_description
1 polymer ?
#
loop_
_entity_poly.entity_id
_entity_poly.type
_entity_poly.pdbx_seq_one_letter_code
_entity_poly.pdbx_strand_id
1 'polypeptide(L)'
;MVDALAQKWPKFARLWCNADRIMNSSYGSLKNLSNRIKITTFVIFVAALGEYILLVIYQILWITEKNHGVFVIKSYFFLAFPEFFAMMPFNWFTAALTTITMLIGHIIWSFNDLFIVSVSSALALRFKQITHRLSLNEKKANSNEYWIEMRADYDRLVHLSKKLDKYISYVVLLSYSANIFFLLMQLSNVIGHLNTNIQVSYYTYSFTFLIARLVAVTLYGAWISDESKEPAICLNSVPSATYNLEVNI
;
A
#
# COMPACT_ATOMS: atom_id res chain seq x y z
N MET A 1 11.65 -8.93 -14.47
CA MET A 1 10.36 -9.14 -13.76
C MET A 1 9.57 -7.84 -13.64
N VAL A 2 10.21 -6.74 -13.22
CA VAL A 2 9.63 -5.38 -13.23
C VAL A 2 9.19 -4.96 -14.64
N ASP A 3 9.95 -5.30 -15.68
CA ASP A 3 9.62 -4.96 -17.08
C ASP A 3 8.33 -5.63 -17.58
N ALA A 4 8.05 -6.85 -17.12
CA ALA A 4 6.85 -7.59 -17.50
C ALA A 4 5.59 -7.01 -16.84
N LEU A 5 5.71 -6.45 -15.63
CA LEU A 5 4.64 -5.73 -14.96
C LEU A 5 4.42 -4.37 -15.63
N ALA A 6 5.49 -3.61 -15.88
CA ALA A 6 5.43 -2.29 -16.52
C ALA A 6 4.79 -2.35 -17.93
N GLN A 7 5.05 -3.40 -18.71
CA GLN A 7 4.43 -3.58 -20.03
C GLN A 7 2.95 -4.02 -19.97
N LYS A 8 2.56 -4.77 -18.93
CA LYS A 8 1.18 -5.27 -18.79
C LYS A 8 0.28 -4.31 -18.01
N TRP A 9 0.85 -3.42 -17.19
CA TRP A 9 0.13 -2.45 -16.38
C TRP A 9 -0.77 -1.52 -17.21
N PRO A 10 -0.35 -0.95 -18.36
CA PRO A 10 -1.24 -0.12 -19.17
C PRO A 10 -2.47 -0.87 -19.69
N LYS A 11 -2.32 -2.16 -20.04
CA LYS A 11 -3.44 -3.00 -20.48
C LYS A 11 -4.41 -3.25 -19.33
N PHE A 12 -3.89 -3.52 -18.13
CA PHE A 12 -4.71 -3.67 -16.93
C PHE A 12 -5.40 -2.36 -16.53
N ALA A 13 -4.70 -1.23 -16.57
CA ALA A 13 -5.24 0.09 -16.26
C ALA A 13 -6.41 0.45 -17.20
N ARG A 14 -6.31 0.14 -18.50
CA ARG A 14 -7.44 0.29 -19.43
C ARG A 14 -8.64 -0.58 -19.05
N LEU A 15 -8.39 -1.83 -18.67
CA LEU A 15 -9.45 -2.74 -18.22
C LEU A 15 -10.12 -2.23 -16.93
N TRP A 16 -9.33 -1.71 -15.99
CA TRP A 16 -9.84 -1.06 -14.78
C TRP A 16 -10.68 0.16 -15.13
N CYS A 17 -10.17 1.09 -15.96
CA CYS A 17 -10.92 2.28 -16.37
C CYS A 17 -12.24 1.93 -17.07
N ASN A 18 -12.26 0.87 -17.88
CA ASN A 18 -13.49 0.40 -18.52
C ASN A 18 -14.49 -0.12 -17.49
N ALA A 19 -14.05 -0.95 -16.54
CA ALA A 19 -14.90 -1.44 -15.45
C ALA A 19 -15.41 -0.26 -14.58
N ASP A 20 -14.53 0.68 -14.26
CA ASP A 20 -14.86 1.87 -13.47
C ASP A 20 -15.88 2.77 -14.19
N ARG A 21 -15.75 2.93 -15.51
CA ARG A 21 -16.71 3.68 -16.33
C ARG A 21 -18.12 3.06 -16.29
N ILE A 22 -18.22 1.73 -16.43
CA ILE A 22 -19.51 1.04 -16.37
C ILE A 22 -20.11 1.12 -14.96
N MET A 23 -19.28 0.95 -13.92
CA MET A 23 -19.73 1.12 -12.53
C MET A 23 -20.15 2.57 -12.24
N ASN A 24 -19.47 3.57 -12.80
CA ASN A 24 -19.82 4.98 -12.61
C ASN A 24 -21.18 5.33 -13.23
N SER A 25 -21.55 4.73 -14.37
CA SER A 25 -22.88 4.98 -14.96
C SER A 25 -24.01 4.42 -14.09
N SER A 26 -23.80 3.29 -13.41
CA SER A 26 -24.86 2.61 -12.65
C SER A 26 -24.91 2.99 -11.16
N TYR A 27 -23.75 3.30 -10.54
CA TYR A 27 -23.63 3.55 -9.09
C TYR A 27 -23.16 4.98 -8.76
N GLY A 28 -22.79 5.76 -9.77
CA GLY A 28 -22.16 7.06 -9.59
C GLY A 28 -20.69 6.97 -9.18
N SER A 29 -20.08 8.15 -9.03
CA SER A 29 -18.68 8.28 -8.65
C SER A 29 -18.42 7.80 -7.22
N LEU A 30 -17.20 7.32 -6.99
CA LEU A 30 -16.70 6.94 -5.67
C LEU A 30 -16.54 8.18 -4.79
N LYS A 31 -17.63 8.57 -4.11
CA LYS A 31 -17.63 9.67 -3.15
C LYS A 31 -16.57 9.39 -2.08
N ASN A 32 -15.84 10.44 -1.70
CA ASN A 32 -14.77 10.40 -0.69
C ASN A 32 -13.51 9.59 -1.00
N LEU A 33 -13.44 8.79 -2.08
CA LEU A 33 -12.22 8.04 -2.41
C LEU A 33 -11.05 8.99 -2.72
N SER A 34 -11.29 10.03 -3.54
CA SER A 34 -10.24 11.01 -3.87
C SER A 34 -9.70 11.70 -2.62
N ASN A 35 -10.58 12.15 -1.72
CA ASN A 35 -10.18 12.79 -0.49
C ASN A 35 -9.44 11.82 0.44
N ARG A 36 -9.90 10.57 0.54
CA ARG A 36 -9.24 9.56 1.36
C ARG A 36 -7.86 9.20 0.83
N ILE A 37 -7.69 9.01 -0.48
CA ILE A 37 -6.37 8.80 -1.08
C ILE A 37 -5.50 10.01 -0.80
N LYS A 38 -5.97 11.24 -1.06
CA LYS A 38 -5.19 12.47 -0.79
C LYS A 38 -4.72 12.57 0.66
N ILE A 39 -5.61 12.35 1.62
CA ILE A 39 -5.28 12.39 3.05
C ILE A 39 -4.29 11.28 3.40
N THR A 40 -4.54 10.04 2.97
CA THR A 40 -3.66 8.90 3.25
C THR A 40 -2.27 9.11 2.66
N THR A 41 -2.20 9.57 1.41
CA THR A 41 -0.95 9.97 0.72
C THR A 41 -0.22 11.03 1.52
N PHE A 42 -0.90 12.12 1.89
CA PHE A 42 -0.30 13.22 2.62
C PHE A 42 0.28 12.75 3.96
N VAL A 43 -0.50 12.01 4.76
CA VAL A 43 -0.06 11.49 6.06
C VAL A 43 1.13 10.56 5.92
N ILE A 44 1.11 9.61 4.98
CA ILE A 44 2.21 8.64 4.79
C ILE A 44 3.49 9.35 4.36
N PHE A 45 3.42 10.28 3.40
CA PHE A 45 4.62 10.97 2.92
C PHE A 45 5.18 11.96 3.95
N VAL A 46 4.34 12.68 4.69
CA VAL A 46 4.82 13.55 5.78
C VAL A 46 5.53 12.74 6.86
N ALA A 47 4.96 11.60 7.25
CA ALA A 47 5.58 10.70 8.22
C ALA A 47 6.88 10.08 7.69
N ALA A 48 6.92 9.66 6.43
CA ALA A 48 8.14 9.15 5.78
C ALA A 48 9.24 10.21 5.70
N LEU A 49 8.90 11.46 5.38
CA LEU A 49 9.85 12.57 5.40
C LEU A 49 10.37 12.84 6.82
N GLY A 50 9.50 12.78 7.83
CA GLY A 50 9.89 12.88 9.24
C GLY A 50 10.87 11.79 9.65
N GLU A 51 10.60 10.54 9.26
CA GLU A 51 11.49 9.39 9.49
C GLU A 51 12.87 9.62 8.86
N TYR A 52 12.90 10.02 7.58
CA TYR A 52 14.13 10.29 6.85
C TYR A 52 14.96 11.41 7.50
N ILE A 53 14.32 12.51 7.90
CA ILE A 53 15.01 13.63 8.57
C ILE A 53 15.58 13.16 9.91
N LEU A 54 14.81 12.41 10.70
CA LEU A 54 15.29 11.88 11.99
C LEU A 54 16.45 10.89 11.80
N LEU A 55 16.41 10.05 10.76
CA LEU A 55 17.51 9.16 10.40
C LEU A 55 18.80 9.94 10.12
N VAL A 56 18.72 10.99 9.29
CA VAL A 56 19.89 11.82 8.94
C VAL A 56 20.44 12.53 10.18
N ILE A 57 19.56 13.12 11.01
CA ILE A 57 19.96 13.77 12.28
C ILE A 57 20.65 12.76 13.20
N TYR A 58 20.07 11.57 13.37
CA TYR A 58 20.63 10.51 14.18
C TYR A 58 22.05 10.12 13.70
N GLN A 59 22.21 9.89 12.40
CA GLN A 59 23.51 9.53 11.82
C GLN A 59 24.56 10.62 12.01
N ILE A 60 24.20 11.90 11.81
CA ILE A 60 25.12 13.03 12.03
C ILE A 60 25.56 13.08 13.50
N LEU A 61 24.63 12.96 14.44
CA LEU A 61 24.92 13.04 15.87
C LEU A 61 25.77 11.87 16.35
N TRP A 62 25.44 10.65 15.90
CA TRP A 62 26.21 9.44 16.23
C TRP A 62 27.66 9.52 15.75
N ILE A 63 27.90 10.07 14.56
CA ILE A 63 29.25 10.23 14.01
C ILE A 63 30.02 11.33 14.71
N THR A 64 29.33 12.43 15.02
CA THR A 64 29.92 13.55 15.77
C THR A 64 30.37 13.09 17.14
N GLU A 65 29.56 12.30 17.84
CA GLU A 65 29.91 11.70 19.13
C GLU A 65 31.12 10.76 19.01
N LYS A 66 31.13 9.89 17.99
CA LYS A 66 32.24 8.95 17.73
C LYS A 66 33.57 9.66 17.40
N ASN A 67 33.51 10.85 16.81
CA ASN A 67 34.68 11.65 16.43
C ASN A 67 34.96 12.78 17.43
N HIS A 68 34.71 12.56 18.72
CA HIS A 68 35.02 13.51 19.80
C HIS A 68 34.40 14.91 19.62
N GLY A 69 33.18 14.98 19.10
CA GLY A 69 32.45 16.23 18.91
C GLY A 69 32.65 16.89 17.54
N VAL A 70 33.40 16.28 16.63
CA VAL A 70 33.66 16.84 15.29
C VAL A 70 32.91 16.04 14.22
N PHE A 71 32.03 16.72 13.47
CA PHE A 71 31.38 16.08 12.33
C PHE A 71 32.35 15.92 11.15
N VAL A 72 32.56 14.68 10.73
CA VAL A 72 33.40 14.34 9.57
C VAL A 72 32.51 13.74 8.49
N ILE A 73 32.23 14.53 7.44
CA ILE A 73 31.33 14.13 6.35
C ILE A 73 31.78 12.84 5.65
N LYS A 74 33.09 12.65 5.49
CA LYS A 74 33.63 11.43 4.88
C LYS A 74 33.21 10.20 5.70
N SER A 75 33.36 10.24 7.03
CA SER A 75 32.95 9.15 7.91
C SER A 75 31.46 8.81 7.79
N TYR A 76 30.60 9.81 7.56
CA TYR A 76 29.17 9.59 7.28
C TYR A 76 28.94 8.70 6.08
N PHE A 77 29.57 9.02 4.95
CA PHE A 77 29.38 8.24 3.72
C PHE A 77 29.97 6.83 3.82
N PHE A 78 31.14 6.67 4.45
CA PHE A 78 31.76 5.35 4.66
C PHE A 78 30.97 4.46 5.63
N LEU A 79 30.28 5.04 6.61
CA LEU A 79 29.43 4.29 7.54
C LEU A 79 28.05 3.98 6.97
N ALA A 80 27.47 4.90 6.20
CA ALA A 80 26.16 4.70 5.57
C ALA A 80 26.21 3.74 4.38
N PHE A 81 27.30 3.75 3.60
CA PHE A 81 27.47 2.93 2.39
C PHE A 81 28.84 2.24 2.33
N PRO A 82 29.16 1.34 3.30
CA PRO A 82 30.48 0.73 3.41
C PRO A 82 30.87 -0.04 2.14
N GLU A 83 29.96 -0.83 1.59
CA GLU A 83 30.21 -1.64 0.38
C GLU A 83 30.46 -0.77 -0.86
N PHE A 84 29.72 0.33 -1.01
CA PHE A 84 29.88 1.21 -2.16
C PHE A 84 31.22 1.95 -2.13
N PHE A 85 31.58 2.53 -0.97
CA PHE A 85 32.84 3.26 -0.80
C PHE A 85 34.06 2.36 -0.58
N ALA A 86 33.87 1.05 -0.42
CA ALA A 86 34.95 0.08 -0.52
C ALA A 86 35.49 -0.05 -1.96
N MET A 87 34.61 0.13 -2.96
CA MET A 87 34.96 0.03 -4.38
C MET A 87 35.18 1.38 -5.05
N MET A 88 34.41 2.40 -4.65
CA MET A 88 34.41 3.73 -5.28
C MET A 88 35.11 4.77 -4.39
N PRO A 89 36.00 5.61 -4.95
CA PRO A 89 36.64 6.66 -4.18
C PRO A 89 35.64 7.74 -3.77
N PHE A 90 35.82 8.29 -2.57
CA PHE A 90 35.00 9.40 -2.09
C PHE A 90 35.26 10.68 -2.90
N ASN A 91 34.20 11.24 -3.48
CA ASN A 91 34.17 12.56 -4.09
C ASN A 91 32.74 13.14 -4.01
N TRP A 92 32.58 14.42 -4.32
CA TRP A 92 31.27 15.08 -4.22
C TRP A 92 30.19 14.47 -5.12
N PHE A 93 30.58 13.92 -6.27
CA PHE A 93 29.64 13.26 -7.18
C PHE A 93 29.11 11.95 -6.60
N THR A 94 29.99 11.07 -6.10
CA THR A 94 29.62 9.80 -5.46
C THR A 94 28.83 10.00 -4.16
N ALA A 95 29.16 11.04 -3.39
CA ALA A 95 28.38 11.48 -2.24
C ALA A 95 26.96 11.92 -2.64
N ALA A 96 26.83 12.73 -3.70
CA ALA A 96 25.53 13.16 -4.21
C ALA A 96 24.72 11.97 -4.73
N LEU A 97 25.33 11.06 -5.49
CA LEU A 97 24.70 9.87 -6.03
C LEU A 97 24.12 8.99 -4.92
N THR A 98 24.92 8.63 -3.92
CA THR A 98 24.49 7.77 -2.79
C THR A 98 23.37 8.42 -1.98
N THR A 99 23.44 9.74 -1.75
CA THR A 99 22.38 10.50 -1.06
C THR A 99 21.07 10.49 -1.85
N ILE A 100 21.13 10.72 -3.16
CA ILE A 100 19.95 10.69 -4.04
C ILE A 100 19.34 9.29 -4.06
N THR A 101 20.16 8.24 -4.19
CA THR A 101 19.69 6.85 -4.16
C THR A 101 19.01 6.52 -2.83
N MET A 102 19.55 6.98 -1.70
CA MET A 102 18.94 6.80 -0.38
C MET A 102 17.55 7.43 -0.30
N LEU A 103 17.45 8.69 -0.74
CA LEU A 103 16.19 9.43 -0.72
C LEU A 103 15.14 8.78 -1.63
N ILE A 104 15.53 8.42 -2.86
CA ILE A 104 14.65 7.73 -3.82
C ILE A 104 14.21 6.38 -3.25
N GLY A 105 15.13 5.60 -2.65
CA GLY A 105 14.79 4.32 -2.03
C GLY A 105 13.76 4.47 -0.92
N HIS A 106 13.91 5.48 -0.06
CA HIS A 106 12.97 5.77 1.03
C HIS A 106 11.58 6.19 0.51
N ILE A 107 11.54 7.00 -0.55
CA ILE A 107 10.30 7.42 -1.23
C ILE A 107 9.62 6.23 -1.91
N ILE A 108 10.36 5.42 -2.68
CA ILE A 108 9.83 4.24 -3.37
C ILE A 108 9.24 3.26 -2.37
N TRP A 109 9.91 3.04 -1.24
CA TRP A 109 9.40 2.16 -0.21
C TRP A 109 8.05 2.64 0.33
N SER A 110 7.92 3.92 0.65
CA SER A 110 6.66 4.52 1.11
C SER A 110 5.57 4.51 0.03
N PHE A 111 5.96 4.73 -1.22
CA PHE A 111 5.06 4.69 -2.36
C PHE A 111 4.47 3.30 -2.62
N ASN A 112 5.27 2.23 -2.49
CA ASN A 112 4.78 0.86 -2.69
C ASN A 112 3.61 0.51 -1.76
N ASP A 113 3.71 0.88 -0.49
CA ASP A 113 2.64 0.64 0.49
C ASP A 113 1.40 1.49 0.16
N LEU A 114 1.60 2.77 -0.15
CA LEU A 114 0.50 3.66 -0.55
C LEU A 114 -0.21 3.18 -1.81
N PHE A 115 0.53 2.65 -2.78
CA PHE A 115 -0.01 2.10 -4.02
C PHE A 115 -0.93 0.91 -3.71
N ILE A 116 -0.48 -0.03 -2.87
CA ILE A 116 -1.29 -1.17 -2.42
C ILE A 116 -2.56 -0.67 -1.73
N VAL A 117 -2.42 0.24 -0.75
CA VAL A 117 -3.56 0.82 -0.01
C VAL A 117 -4.57 1.48 -0.95
N SER A 118 -4.10 2.24 -1.94
CA SER A 118 -4.96 3.00 -2.86
C SER A 118 -5.77 2.09 -3.76
N VAL A 119 -5.12 1.10 -4.38
CA VAL A 119 -5.80 0.16 -5.28
C VAL A 119 -6.77 -0.73 -4.51
N SER A 120 -6.35 -1.20 -3.33
CA SER A 120 -7.20 -1.96 -2.43
C SER A 120 -8.44 -1.18 -2.00
N SER A 121 -8.27 0.11 -1.68
CA SER A 121 -9.38 0.97 -1.29
C SER A 121 -10.38 1.19 -2.39
N ALA A 122 -9.91 1.40 -3.62
CA ALA A 122 -10.78 1.62 -4.78
C ALA A 122 -11.66 0.38 -5.02
N LEU A 123 -11.09 -0.82 -4.91
CA LEU A 123 -11.82 -2.07 -5.10
C LEU A 123 -12.83 -2.33 -3.98
N ALA A 124 -12.42 -2.17 -2.72
CA ALA A 124 -13.28 -2.38 -1.56
C ALA A 124 -14.50 -1.44 -1.59
N LEU A 125 -14.31 -0.16 -1.94
CA LEU A 125 -15.44 0.76 -2.10
C LEU A 125 -16.37 0.39 -3.26
N ARG A 126 -15.86 -0.19 -4.34
CA ARG A 126 -16.70 -0.66 -5.46
C ARG A 126 -17.58 -1.84 -5.03
N PHE A 127 -17.03 -2.80 -4.29
CA PHE A 127 -17.85 -3.88 -3.71
C PHE A 127 -18.90 -3.33 -2.75
N LYS A 128 -18.52 -2.39 -1.88
CA LYS A 128 -19.44 -1.72 -0.96
C LYS A 128 -20.60 -1.02 -1.67
N GLN A 129 -20.37 -0.42 -2.84
CA GLN A 129 -21.43 0.19 -3.65
C GLN A 129 -22.46 -0.85 -4.12
N ILE A 130 -22.01 -2.05 -4.52
CA ILE A 130 -22.89 -3.15 -4.90
C ILE A 130 -23.71 -3.60 -3.70
N THR A 131 -23.06 -3.88 -2.56
CA THR A 131 -23.74 -4.26 -1.31
C THR A 131 -24.81 -3.25 -0.92
N HIS A 132 -24.48 -1.96 -0.95
CA HIS A 132 -25.42 -0.89 -0.63
C HIS A 132 -26.61 -0.82 -1.61
N ARG A 133 -26.39 -1.02 -2.92
CA ARG A 133 -27.48 -1.06 -3.91
C ARG A 133 -28.36 -2.30 -3.71
N LEU A 134 -27.78 -3.44 -3.36
CA LEU A 134 -28.50 -4.68 -3.05
C LEU A 134 -29.38 -4.49 -1.81
N SER A 135 -28.83 -4.02 -0.69
CA SER A 135 -29.57 -3.85 0.57
C SER A 135 -30.75 -2.87 0.46
N LEU A 136 -30.65 -1.84 -0.40
CA LEU A 136 -31.72 -0.89 -0.62
C LEU A 136 -32.87 -1.43 -1.47
N ASN A 137 -32.59 -2.39 -2.35
CA ASN A 137 -33.55 -2.89 -3.34
C ASN A 137 -34.00 -4.33 -3.06
N GLU A 138 -33.46 -5.00 -2.04
CA GLU A 138 -33.79 -6.39 -1.67
C GLU A 138 -35.30 -6.62 -1.54
N LYS A 139 -36.04 -5.65 -0.98
CA LYS A 139 -37.51 -5.75 -0.79
C LYS A 139 -38.34 -5.24 -1.98
N LYS A 140 -37.71 -4.65 -3.00
CA LYS A 140 -38.38 -4.01 -4.16
C LYS A 140 -38.02 -4.67 -5.50
N ALA A 141 -37.06 -5.58 -5.53
CA ALA A 141 -36.52 -6.18 -6.74
C ALA A 141 -37.35 -7.38 -7.23
N ASN A 142 -38.48 -7.09 -7.89
CA ASN A 142 -39.32 -8.09 -8.56
C ASN A 142 -38.92 -8.37 -10.03
N SER A 143 -37.90 -7.70 -10.58
CA SER A 143 -37.43 -7.95 -11.95
C SER A 143 -36.23 -8.90 -11.96
N ASN A 144 -36.32 -9.95 -12.77
CA ASN A 144 -35.20 -10.86 -13.06
C ASN A 144 -34.00 -10.10 -13.68
N GLU A 145 -34.27 -9.04 -14.45
CA GLU A 145 -33.23 -8.23 -15.10
C GLU A 145 -32.33 -7.53 -14.08
N TYR A 146 -32.90 -7.09 -12.95
CA TYR A 146 -32.15 -6.47 -11.87
C TYR A 146 -31.14 -7.45 -11.25
N TRP A 147 -31.57 -8.68 -10.96
CA TRP A 147 -30.70 -9.69 -10.37
C TRP A 147 -29.57 -10.12 -11.33
N ILE A 148 -29.86 -10.21 -12.63
CA ILE A 148 -28.86 -10.45 -13.68
C ILE A 148 -27.84 -9.30 -13.72
N GLU A 149 -28.29 -8.04 -13.68
CA GLU A 149 -27.40 -6.86 -13.65
C GLU A 149 -26.47 -6.90 -12.42
N MET A 150 -27.02 -7.16 -11.22
CA MET A 150 -26.23 -7.19 -9.99
C MET A 150 -25.18 -8.30 -9.97
N ARG A 151 -25.52 -9.50 -10.47
CA ARG A 151 -24.54 -10.59 -10.61
C ARG A 151 -23.46 -10.24 -11.62
N ALA A 152 -23.83 -9.68 -12.78
CA ALA A 152 -22.87 -9.28 -13.80
C ALA A 152 -21.89 -8.21 -13.30
N ASP A 153 -22.36 -7.25 -12.51
CA ASP A 153 -21.50 -6.23 -11.89
C ASP A 153 -20.59 -6.81 -10.80
N TYR A 154 -21.12 -7.72 -9.97
CA TYR A 154 -20.33 -8.42 -8.97
C TYR A 154 -19.22 -9.27 -9.61
N ASP A 155 -19.56 -10.09 -10.61
CA ASP A 155 -18.60 -10.92 -11.34
C ASP A 155 -17.52 -10.08 -12.03
N ARG A 156 -17.89 -8.90 -12.54
CA ARG A 156 -16.94 -7.95 -13.11
C ARG A 156 -15.90 -7.51 -12.07
N LEU A 157 -16.33 -7.18 -10.84
CA LEU A 157 -15.41 -6.78 -9.77
C LEU A 157 -14.58 -7.97 -9.26
N VAL A 158 -15.15 -9.17 -9.15
CA VAL A 158 -14.41 -10.39 -8.79
C VAL A 158 -13.32 -10.69 -9.82
N HIS A 159 -13.63 -10.60 -11.11
CA HIS A 159 -12.65 -10.79 -12.18
C HIS A 159 -11.56 -9.72 -12.17
N LEU A 160 -11.95 -8.46 -11.93
CA LEU A 160 -11.00 -7.36 -11.78
C LEU A 160 -10.05 -7.59 -10.60
N SER A 161 -10.59 -8.03 -9.46
CA SER A 161 -9.83 -8.39 -8.26
C SER A 161 -8.82 -9.51 -8.52
N LYS A 162 -9.25 -10.61 -9.13
CA LYS A 162 -8.36 -11.74 -9.49
C LYS A 162 -7.25 -11.31 -10.46
N LYS A 163 -7.57 -10.45 -11.43
CA LYS A 163 -6.56 -9.90 -12.34
C LYS A 163 -5.59 -8.98 -11.60
N LEU A 164 -6.09 -8.13 -10.72
CA LEU A 164 -5.26 -7.25 -9.91
C LEU A 164 -4.25 -8.05 -9.10
N ASP A 165 -4.72 -9.03 -8.34
CA ASP A 165 -3.89 -9.90 -7.50
C ASP A 165 -2.76 -10.56 -8.30
N LYS A 166 -3.05 -11.05 -9.52
CA LYS A 166 -2.01 -11.59 -10.42
C LYS A 166 -0.90 -10.58 -10.78
N TYR A 167 -1.22 -9.28 -10.85
CA TYR A 167 -0.24 -8.24 -11.18
C TYR A 167 0.50 -7.72 -9.96
N ILE A 168 -0.18 -7.56 -8.82
CA ILE A 168 0.40 -6.89 -7.65
C ILE A 168 0.82 -7.84 -6.53
N SER A 169 0.48 -9.14 -6.57
CA SER A 169 0.82 -10.12 -5.51
C SER A 169 2.30 -10.12 -5.14
N TYR A 170 3.20 -10.09 -6.13
CA TYR A 170 4.63 -9.97 -5.88
C TYR A 170 5.04 -8.62 -5.25
N VAL A 171 4.37 -7.52 -5.64
CA VAL A 171 4.61 -6.19 -5.04
C VAL A 171 4.14 -6.17 -3.60
N VAL A 172 2.96 -6.75 -3.32
CA VAL A 172 2.41 -6.92 -1.97
C VAL A 172 3.34 -7.77 -1.11
N LEU A 173 3.79 -8.92 -1.62
CA LEU A 173 4.72 -9.80 -0.91
C LEU A 173 6.04 -9.10 -0.58
N LEU A 174 6.60 -8.38 -1.55
CA LEU A 174 7.86 -7.64 -1.37
C LEU A 174 7.69 -6.51 -0.35
N SER A 175 6.61 -5.73 -0.45
CA SER A 175 6.26 -4.67 0.52
C SER A 175 6.13 -5.25 1.94
N TYR A 176 5.36 -6.32 2.09
CA TYR A 176 5.15 -6.97 3.38
C TYR A 176 6.46 -7.53 3.97
N SER A 177 7.25 -8.22 3.15
CA SER A 177 8.55 -8.78 3.55
C SER A 177 9.53 -7.70 3.95
N ALA A 178 9.61 -6.61 3.19
CA ALA A 178 10.44 -5.45 3.52
C ALA A 178 9.99 -4.82 4.85
N ASN A 179 8.69 -4.60 5.03
CA ASN A 179 8.14 -4.03 6.26
C ASN A 179 8.46 -4.89 7.49
N ILE A 180 8.32 -6.22 7.40
CA ILE A 180 8.72 -7.14 8.47
C ILE A 180 10.23 -7.08 8.72
N PHE A 181 11.04 -7.14 7.67
CA PHE A 181 12.50 -7.10 7.80
C PHE A 181 12.96 -5.84 8.55
N PHE A 182 12.50 -4.66 8.13
CA PHE A 182 12.84 -3.40 8.79
C PHE A 182 12.26 -3.32 10.20
N LEU A 183 11.05 -3.82 10.44
CA LEU A 183 10.46 -3.88 11.78
C LEU A 183 11.28 -4.74 12.73
N LEU A 184 11.76 -5.91 12.28
CA LEU A 184 12.62 -6.79 13.06
C LEU A 184 14.00 -6.15 13.32
N MET A 185 14.57 -5.47 12.33
CA MET A 185 15.81 -4.70 12.53
C MET A 185 15.63 -3.61 13.59
N GLN A 186 14.55 -2.83 13.53
CA GLN A 186 14.28 -1.79 14.53
C GLN A 186 13.98 -2.37 15.90
N LEU A 187 13.25 -3.49 15.97
CA LEU A 187 13.00 -4.19 17.22
C LEU A 187 14.32 -4.63 17.87
N SER A 188 15.24 -5.21 17.10
CA SER A 188 16.56 -5.59 17.58
C SER A 188 17.33 -4.40 18.17
N ASN A 189 17.29 -3.25 17.48
CA ASN A 189 17.94 -2.02 17.96
C ASN A 189 17.31 -1.48 19.26
N VAL A 190 15.99 -1.53 19.38
CA VAL A 190 15.28 -1.11 20.60
C VAL A 190 15.61 -2.02 21.78
N ILE A 191 15.75 -3.33 21.55
CA ILE A 191 16.11 -4.32 22.59
C ILE A 191 17.60 -4.20 22.99
N GLY A 192 18.47 -3.84 22.05
CA GLY A 192 19.93 -3.76 22.20
C GLY A 192 20.47 -2.70 23.17
N HIS A 193 19.59 -2.08 23.97
CA HIS A 193 19.82 -0.91 24.84
C HIS A 193 20.06 0.38 24.05
N LEU A 194 19.17 1.34 24.24
CA LEU A 194 19.27 2.69 23.68
C LEU A 194 19.92 3.59 24.72
N ASN A 195 21.12 4.09 24.43
CA ASN A 195 21.95 4.78 25.41
C ASN A 195 21.78 6.31 25.38
N THR A 196 21.27 6.86 24.27
CA THR A 196 21.07 8.30 24.11
C THR A 196 19.61 8.66 23.83
N ASN A 197 19.17 9.83 24.30
CA ASN A 197 17.81 10.33 24.05
C ASN A 197 17.47 10.43 22.55
N ILE A 198 18.49 10.70 21.72
CA ILE A 198 18.37 10.77 20.26
C ILE A 198 18.10 9.38 19.69
N GLN A 199 18.84 8.36 20.13
CA GLN A 199 18.58 6.96 19.74
C GLN A 199 17.16 6.54 20.13
N VAL A 200 16.76 6.80 21.38
CA VAL A 200 15.41 6.50 21.87
C VAL A 200 14.35 7.14 20.97
N SER A 201 14.49 8.43 20.67
CA SER A 201 13.53 9.17 19.85
C SER A 201 13.46 8.63 18.42
N TYR A 202 14.61 8.42 17.76
CA TYR A 202 14.67 7.92 16.39
C TYR A 202 14.08 6.51 16.27
N TYR A 203 14.55 5.56 17.08
CA TYR A 203 14.12 4.17 16.98
C TYR A 203 12.65 4.01 17.38
N THR A 204 12.17 4.73 18.39
CA THR A 204 10.75 4.69 18.78
C THR A 204 9.85 5.23 17.67
N TYR A 205 10.21 6.36 17.06
CA TYR A 205 9.44 6.94 15.96
C TYR A 205 9.41 5.99 14.75
N SER A 206 10.59 5.55 14.29
CA SER A 206 10.72 4.67 13.13
C SER A 206 9.98 3.35 13.36
N PHE A 207 10.12 2.73 14.54
CA PHE A 207 9.41 1.50 14.90
C PHE A 207 7.88 1.68 14.88
N THR A 208 7.36 2.75 15.50
CA THR A 208 5.93 3.06 15.53
C THR A 208 5.39 3.30 14.13
N PHE A 209 6.13 4.03 13.29
CA PHE A 209 5.77 4.28 11.91
C PHE A 209 5.70 2.99 11.08
N LEU A 210 6.66 2.07 11.28
CA LEU A 210 6.65 0.77 10.60
C LEU A 210 5.48 -0.10 11.02
N ILE A 211 5.13 -0.14 12.31
CA ILE A 211 3.93 -0.82 12.78
C ILE A 211 2.68 -0.22 12.11
N ALA A 212 2.55 1.11 12.11
CA ALA A 212 1.39 1.78 11.51
C ALA A 212 1.24 1.43 10.02
N ARG A 213 2.36 1.36 9.27
CA ARG A 213 2.37 0.94 7.86
C ARG A 213 1.97 -0.51 7.67
N LEU A 214 2.54 -1.41 8.48
CA LEU A 214 2.22 -2.84 8.42
C LEU A 214 0.73 -3.08 8.72
N VAL A 215 0.22 -2.47 9.79
CA VAL A 215 -1.19 -2.53 10.16
C VAL A 215 -2.06 -1.98 9.04
N ALA A 216 -1.72 -0.83 8.46
CA ALA A 216 -2.48 -0.28 7.34
C ALA A 216 -2.55 -1.28 6.17
N VAL A 217 -1.42 -1.78 5.68
CA VAL A 217 -1.39 -2.74 4.55
C VAL A 217 -2.24 -3.98 4.85
N THR A 218 -2.14 -4.54 6.07
CA THR A 218 -2.96 -5.71 6.46
C THR A 218 -4.45 -5.39 6.55
N LEU A 219 -4.83 -4.24 7.12
CA LEU A 219 -6.22 -3.82 7.28
C LEU A 219 -6.87 -3.57 5.91
N TYR A 220 -6.15 -2.97 4.96
CA TYR A 220 -6.66 -2.76 3.61
C TYR A 220 -6.79 -4.08 2.84
N GLY A 221 -5.92 -5.05 3.07
CA GLY A 221 -6.06 -6.41 2.54
C GLY A 221 -7.30 -7.11 3.09
N ALA A 222 -7.50 -7.07 4.42
CA ALA A 222 -8.68 -7.63 5.08
C ALA A 222 -9.97 -6.95 4.57
N TRP A 223 -9.96 -5.63 4.43
CA TRP A 223 -11.12 -4.87 4.01
C TRP A 223 -11.61 -5.21 2.60
N ILE A 224 -10.70 -5.45 1.63
CA ILE A 224 -11.13 -5.99 0.32
C ILE A 224 -11.78 -7.37 0.50
N SER A 225 -11.17 -8.24 1.31
CA SER A 225 -11.66 -9.60 1.48
C SER A 225 -13.06 -9.62 2.08
N ASP A 226 -13.30 -8.80 3.09
CA ASP A 226 -14.60 -8.70 3.75
C ASP A 226 -15.65 -8.11 2.81
N GLU A 227 -15.37 -6.95 2.19
CA GLU A 227 -16.30 -6.31 1.26
C GLU A 227 -16.57 -7.18 0.02
N SER A 228 -15.65 -8.05 -0.40
CA SER A 228 -15.89 -8.94 -1.54
C SER A 228 -16.90 -10.06 -1.25
N LYS A 229 -17.12 -10.43 0.02
CA LYS A 229 -18.04 -11.51 0.41
C LYS A 229 -19.46 -11.00 0.62
N GLU A 230 -19.62 -9.77 1.08
CA GLU A 230 -20.92 -9.16 1.40
C GLU A 230 -21.94 -9.21 0.23
N PRO A 231 -21.59 -8.82 -1.02
CA PRO A 231 -22.54 -8.94 -2.13
C PRO A 231 -22.97 -10.38 -2.42
N ALA A 232 -22.06 -11.36 -2.25
CA ALA A 232 -22.36 -12.76 -2.51
C ALA A 232 -23.39 -13.31 -1.52
N ILE A 233 -23.33 -12.89 -0.25
CA ILE A 233 -24.32 -13.26 0.77
C ILE A 233 -25.70 -12.75 0.37
N CYS A 234 -25.81 -11.47 -0.01
CA CYS A 234 -27.08 -10.86 -0.46
C CYS A 234 -27.60 -11.45 -1.78
N LEU A 235 -26.72 -11.84 -2.71
CA LEU A 235 -27.12 -12.44 -3.98
C LEU A 235 -27.60 -13.90 -3.83
N ASN A 236 -27.14 -14.59 -2.78
CA ASN A 236 -27.51 -15.96 -2.47
C ASN A 236 -28.73 -16.07 -1.54
N SER A 237 -29.18 -14.97 -0.91
CA SER A 237 -30.36 -14.93 -0.04
C SER A 237 -31.70 -14.77 -0.80
N VAL A 238 -31.67 -14.77 -2.14
CA VAL A 238 -32.86 -14.55 -2.98
C VAL A 238 -33.85 -15.74 -2.90
N PRO A 239 -35.16 -15.50 -2.76
CA PRO A 239 -36.17 -16.57 -2.63
C PRO A 239 -36.16 -17.58 -3.78
N SER A 240 -36.34 -18.85 -3.45
CA SER A 240 -36.36 -20.00 -4.37
C SER A 240 -37.44 -19.95 -5.47
N ALA A 241 -38.36 -18.98 -5.42
CA ALA A 241 -39.37 -18.75 -6.46
C ALA A 241 -38.83 -17.99 -7.69
N THR A 242 -37.71 -17.27 -7.55
CA THR A 242 -36.99 -16.58 -8.64
C THR A 242 -35.74 -17.36 -9.07
N TYR A 243 -35.55 -18.56 -8.53
CA TYR A 243 -34.48 -19.51 -8.86
C TYR A 243 -34.74 -20.09 -10.25
N ASN A 244 -34.43 -19.33 -11.30
CA ASN A 244 -34.29 -19.90 -12.63
C ASN A 244 -32.96 -20.67 -12.72
N LEU A 245 -32.95 -21.68 -13.61
CA LEU A 245 -31.98 -22.77 -13.82
C LEU A 245 -30.47 -22.44 -13.88
N GLU A 246 -30.03 -21.20 -13.67
CA GLU A 246 -28.62 -20.80 -13.70
C GLU A 246 -27.88 -20.96 -12.36
N VAL A 247 -28.55 -21.41 -11.29
CA VAL A 247 -27.90 -21.62 -9.97
C VAL A 247 -27.17 -22.96 -9.85
N ASN A 248 -26.73 -23.52 -10.98
CA ASN A 248 -26.01 -24.79 -11.00
C ASN A 248 -24.78 -24.73 -11.91
N ILE A 249 -23.89 -23.74 -11.69
CA ILE A 249 -22.48 -23.77 -12.13
C ILE A 249 -21.62 -23.04 -11.08
#